data_AF-A0A2K3IVB8-F1
#
_entry.id   AF-A0A2K3IVB8-F1
#
_cell.length_a   1.000
_cell.length_b   1.000
_cell.length_c   1.000
_cell.angle_alpha   90.00
_cell.angle_beta   90.00
_cell.angle_gamma   90.00
#
_symmetry.space_group_name_H-M   'P 1'
#
loop_
_entity.id
_entity.type
_entity.pdbx_description
1 polymer ?
#
loop_
_entity_poly.entity_id
_entity_poly.type
_entity_poly.pdbx_seq_one_letter_code
_entity_poly.pdbx_strand_id
1 'polypeptide(L)'
;MEGIWIEKYRPKILSEVAGQDEIVERLKAYVKIKNVPHLLFAGPAGTGKTTCALALAKELFGESWKQNFNELNASDERGIGIIRGKIKDFARTAPIGKSNFKIIFLDEADSLTNDAQSALRRTIEKYSHICRF
;
A
#
# COMPACT_ATOMS: atom_id res chain seq x y z
N MET A 1 11.61 -26.46 3.28
CA MET A 1 10.15 -26.27 3.23
C MET A 1 9.82 -25.69 1.86
N GLU A 2 9.18 -26.48 0.99
CA GLU A 2 8.62 -25.93 -0.25
C GLU A 2 7.50 -24.97 0.12
N GLY A 3 7.71 -23.67 -0.15
CA GLY A 3 6.68 -22.66 0.06
C GLY A 3 5.52 -22.82 -0.90
N ILE A 4 4.34 -22.33 -0.50
CA ILE A 4 3.15 -22.24 -1.35
C ILE A 4 3.54 -21.52 -2.65
N TRP A 5 3.24 -22.11 -3.81
CA TRP A 5 3.68 -21.60 -5.11
C TRP A 5 3.23 -20.15 -5.35
N ILE A 6 2.06 -19.78 -4.85
CA ILE A 6 1.52 -18.42 -4.91
C ILE A 6 2.50 -17.41 -4.32
N GLU A 7 3.11 -17.70 -3.17
CA GLU A 7 4.11 -16.82 -2.55
C GLU A 7 5.48 -16.93 -3.22
N LYS A 8 5.87 -18.16 -3.61
CA LYS A 8 7.16 -18.43 -4.26
C LYS A 8 7.31 -17.66 -5.58
N TYR A 9 6.22 -17.58 -6.35
CA TYR A 9 6.17 -16.94 -7.67
C TYR A 9 5.45 -15.60 -7.66
N ARG A 10 5.12 -15.04 -6.48
CA ARG A 10 4.53 -13.70 -6.38
C ARG A 10 5.47 -12.68 -7.04
N PRO A 11 4.99 -11.90 -8.02
CA PRO A 11 5.78 -10.84 -8.65
C PRO A 11 6.44 -9.91 -7.62
N LYS A 12 7.73 -9.64 -7.80
CA LYS A 12 8.54 -8.81 -6.92
C LYS A 12 8.69 -7.38 -7.45
N ILE A 13 8.56 -7.21 -8.76
CA ILE A 13 8.63 -5.94 -9.49
C ILE A 13 7.43 -5.81 -10.43
N LEU A 14 7.10 -4.58 -10.82
CA LEU A 14 5.93 -4.25 -11.64
C LEU A 14 5.99 -4.92 -13.01
N SER A 15 7.17 -5.11 -13.60
CA SER A 15 7.33 -5.79 -14.89
C SER A 15 7.06 -7.29 -14.86
N GLU A 16 6.98 -7.91 -13.68
CA GLU A 16 6.65 -9.33 -13.52
C GLU A 16 5.12 -9.56 -13.38
N VAL A 17 4.32 -8.50 -13.22
CA VAL A 17 2.86 -8.62 -13.12
C VAL A 17 2.29 -8.86 -14.51
N ALA A 18 1.59 -9.98 -14.68
CA ALA A 18 0.95 -10.36 -15.94
C ALA A 18 -0.52 -9.90 -16.01
N GLY A 19 -0.97 -9.49 -17.21
CA GLY A 19 -2.38 -9.24 -17.51
C GLY A 19 -2.94 -7.91 -16.99
N GLN A 20 -2.09 -6.98 -16.57
CA GLN A 20 -2.46 -5.65 -16.05
C GLN A 20 -1.63 -4.54 -16.71
N ASP A 21 -1.35 -4.65 -18.01
CA ASP A 21 -0.33 -3.86 -18.72
C ASP A 21 -0.51 -2.34 -18.55
N GLU A 22 -1.74 -1.82 -18.74
CA GLU A 22 -2.05 -0.40 -18.59
C GLU A 22 -1.82 0.10 -17.15
N ILE A 23 -2.24 -0.70 -16.15
CA ILE A 23 -2.05 -0.39 -14.74
C ILE A 23 -0.55 -0.38 -14.41
N VAL A 24 0.18 -1.40 -14.86
CA VAL A 24 1.62 -1.54 -14.67
C VAL A 24 2.37 -0.36 -15.28
N GLU A 25 2.01 0.07 -16.49
CA GLU A 25 2.60 1.24 -17.14
C GLU A 25 2.40 2.51 -16.30
N ARG A 26 1.17 2.73 -15.82
CA ARG A 26 0.86 3.89 -14.97
C ARG A 26 1.61 3.86 -13.63
N LEU A 27 1.72 2.69 -12.99
CA LEU A 27 2.49 2.52 -11.77
C LEU A 27 3.98 2.78 -11.98
N LYS A 28 4.55 2.30 -13.09
CA LYS A 28 5.95 2.60 -13.47
C LYS A 28 6.18 4.09 -13.70
N ALA A 29 5.20 4.81 -14.25
CA ALA A 29 5.27 6.27 -14.37
C ALA A 29 5.38 6.95 -13.00
N TYR A 30 4.62 6.49 -11.99
CA TYR A 30 4.74 6.97 -10.61
C TYR A 30 6.10 6.67 -9.97
N VAL A 31 6.65 5.47 -10.21
CA VAL A 31 8.02 5.11 -9.78
C VAL A 31 9.03 6.08 -10.37
N LYS A 32 8.94 6.35 -11.68
CA LYS A 32 9.88 7.23 -12.41
C LYS A 32 9.90 8.65 -11.85
N ILE A 33 8.73 9.22 -11.53
CA ILE A 33 8.64 10.57 -10.95
C ILE A 33 8.83 10.59 -9.44
N LYS A 34 8.99 9.42 -8.79
CA LYS A 34 9.11 9.25 -7.33
C LYS A 34 7.99 9.94 -6.56
N ASN A 35 6.78 9.86 -7.08
CA ASN A 35 5.59 10.42 -6.46
C ASN A 35 4.35 9.65 -6.93
N VAL A 36 3.41 9.44 -6.02
CA VAL A 36 2.17 8.72 -6.27
C VAL A 36 1.02 9.47 -5.58
N PRO A 37 -0.18 9.54 -6.16
CA PRO A 37 -1.36 9.98 -5.43
C PRO A 37 -1.81 8.93 -4.40
N HIS A 38 -2.90 9.20 -3.67
CA HIS A 38 -3.63 8.10 -3.03
C HIS A 38 -4.24 7.21 -4.12
N LEU A 39 -4.21 5.89 -3.91
CA LEU A 39 -4.64 4.90 -4.89
C LEU A 39 -5.74 4.02 -4.32
N LEU A 40 -6.68 3.62 -5.19
CA LEU A 40 -7.66 2.59 -4.90
C LEU A 40 -7.47 1.45 -5.89
N PHE A 41 -7.06 0.29 -5.40
CA PHE A 41 -6.99 -0.93 -6.19
C PHE A 41 -8.32 -1.68 -6.07
N ALA A 42 -9.10 -1.73 -7.15
CA ALA A 42 -10.37 -2.43 -7.21
C ALA A 42 -10.38 -3.49 -8.30
N GLY A 43 -11.05 -4.61 -8.05
CA GLY A 43 -11.18 -5.70 -9.01
C GLY A 43 -11.30 -7.08 -8.34
N PRO A 44 -11.51 -8.16 -9.12
CA PRO A 44 -11.71 -9.51 -8.59
C PRO A 44 -10.54 -10.03 -7.74
N ALA A 45 -10.80 -11.06 -6.94
CA ALA A 45 -9.74 -11.75 -6.19
C ALA A 45 -8.71 -12.38 -7.16
N GLY A 46 -7.44 -12.39 -6.76
CA GLY A 46 -6.37 -13.03 -7.54
C GLY A 46 -5.85 -12.26 -8.76
N THR A 47 -6.29 -11.02 -9.00
CA THR A 47 -5.85 -10.22 -10.17
C THR A 47 -4.57 -9.41 -9.96
N GLY A 48 -3.90 -9.55 -8.82
CA GLY A 48 -2.61 -8.91 -8.54
C GLY A 48 -2.66 -7.58 -7.79
N LYS A 49 -3.80 -7.15 -7.24
CA LYS A 49 -3.95 -5.88 -6.49
C LYS A 49 -2.88 -5.66 -5.40
N THR A 50 -2.84 -6.55 -4.40
CA THR A 50 -1.85 -6.53 -3.31
C THR A 50 -0.42 -6.66 -3.83
N THR A 51 -0.23 -7.47 -4.88
CA THR A 51 1.07 -7.65 -5.53
C THR A 51 1.56 -6.35 -6.19
N CYS A 52 0.69 -5.63 -6.91
CA CYS A 52 1.01 -4.34 -7.52
C CYS A 52 1.39 -3.30 -6.49
N ALA A 53 0.65 -3.20 -5.38
CA ALA A 53 0.97 -2.27 -4.29
C ALA A 53 2.34 -2.57 -3.67
N LEU A 54 2.64 -3.84 -3.41
CA LEU A 54 3.92 -4.27 -2.85
C LEU A 54 5.09 -4.04 -3.82
N ALA A 55 4.90 -4.37 -5.10
CA ALA A 55 5.91 -4.14 -6.15
C ALA A 55 6.19 -2.65 -6.34
N LEU A 56 5.15 -1.81 -6.40
CA LEU A 56 5.26 -0.36 -6.43
C LEU A 56 6.09 0.18 -5.26
N ALA A 57 5.80 -0.27 -4.04
CA ALA A 57 6.51 0.17 -2.84
C ALA A 57 7.99 -0.24 -2.85
N LYS A 58 8.29 -1.47 -3.28
CA LYS A 58 9.68 -1.95 -3.45
C LYS A 58 10.45 -1.10 -4.46
N GLU A 59 9.84 -0.77 -5.58
CA GLU A 59 10.50 0.04 -6.61
C GLU A 59 10.63 1.52 -6.22
N LEU A 60 9.65 2.08 -5.49
CA LEU A 60 9.71 3.47 -5.00
C LEU A 60 10.79 3.65 -3.94
N PHE A 61 10.90 2.71 -2.99
CA PHE A 61 11.65 2.90 -1.76
C PHE A 61 12.95 2.08 -1.68
N GLY A 62 13.18 1.16 -2.61
CA GLY A 62 14.36 0.30 -2.64
C GLY A 62 14.56 -0.44 -1.32
N GLU A 63 15.77 -0.44 -0.77
CA GLU A 63 16.11 -1.13 0.47
C GLU A 63 15.28 -0.68 1.69
N SER A 64 14.78 0.56 1.66
CA SER A 64 13.97 1.15 2.73
C SER A 64 12.48 0.84 2.64
N TRP A 65 12.05 -0.03 1.70
CA TRP A 65 10.63 -0.28 1.46
C TRP A 65 9.90 -0.82 2.69
N LYS A 66 10.52 -1.71 3.47
CA LYS A 66 9.88 -2.32 4.65
C LYS A 66 9.55 -1.28 5.73
N GLN A 67 10.34 -0.22 5.81
CA GLN A 67 10.17 0.85 6.78
C GLN A 67 9.19 1.91 6.28
N ASN A 68 9.06 2.07 4.96
CA ASN A 68 8.22 3.07 4.33
C ASN A 68 6.86 2.53 3.83
N PHE A 69 6.61 1.23 3.96
CA PHE A 69 5.37 0.56 3.55
C PHE A 69 4.78 -0.20 4.74
N ASN A 70 3.55 0.14 5.12
CA ASN A 70 2.81 -0.56 6.16
C ASN A 70 1.54 -1.18 5.56
N GLU A 71 1.49 -2.51 5.52
CA GLU A 71 0.32 -3.27 5.11
C GLU A 71 -0.55 -3.56 6.34
N LEU A 72 -1.82 -3.20 6.27
CA LEU A 72 -2.82 -3.49 7.28
C LEU A 72 -3.97 -4.23 6.61
N ASN A 73 -4.25 -5.44 7.10
CA ASN A 73 -5.45 -6.15 6.69
C ASN A 73 -6.65 -5.64 7.49
N ALA A 74 -7.60 -4.98 6.82
CA ALA A 74 -8.74 -4.35 7.47
C ALA A 74 -9.73 -5.38 8.07
N SER A 75 -9.77 -6.62 7.56
CA SER A 75 -10.66 -7.67 8.08
C SER A 75 -10.15 -8.29 9.38
N ASP A 76 -8.83 -8.43 9.54
CA ASP A 76 -8.19 -8.99 10.73
C ASP A 76 -8.17 -7.99 11.91
N GLU A 77 -7.95 -6.70 11.62
CA GLU A 77 -7.88 -5.64 12.62
C GLU A 77 -9.28 -5.12 13.02
N ARG A 78 -10.11 -5.98 13.60
CA ARG A 78 -11.55 -5.74 13.89
C ARG A 78 -11.88 -4.57 14.83
N GLY A 79 -10.89 -3.91 15.45
CA GLY A 79 -11.12 -2.79 16.36
C GLY A 79 -10.81 -1.45 15.69
N ILE A 80 -11.83 -0.59 15.51
CA ILE A 80 -11.67 0.80 15.02
C ILE A 80 -10.55 1.53 15.78
N GLY A 81 -10.42 1.29 17.08
CA GLY A 81 -9.38 1.88 17.92
C GLY A 81 -7.95 1.46 17.54
N ILE A 82 -7.76 0.20 17.15
CA ILE A 82 -6.47 -0.38 16.77
C ILE A 82 -6.02 0.18 15.42
N ILE A 83 -6.91 0.11 14.42
CA ILE A 83 -6.68 0.67 13.07
C ILE A 83 -6.34 2.15 13.18
N ARG A 84 -7.14 2.92 13.93
CA ARG A 84 -6.93 4.37 14.10
C ARG A 84 -5.60 4.69 14.77
N GLY A 85 -5.20 3.92 15.79
CA GLY A 85 -3.94 4.10 16.50
C GLY A 85 -2.74 3.83 15.58
N LYS A 86 -2.67 2.62 15.02
CA LYS A 86 -1.57 2.18 14.16
C LYS A 86 -1.38 3.10 12.95
N ILE A 87 -2.45 3.43 12.25
CA ILE A 87 -2.41 4.28 11.07
C ILE A 87 -1.93 5.69 11.44
N LYS A 88 -2.47 6.26 12.52
CA LYS A 88 -2.07 7.59 12.97
C LYS A 88 -0.61 7.63 13.40
N ASP A 89 -0.13 6.61 14.10
CA ASP A 89 1.24 6.57 14.59
C ASP A 89 2.23 6.38 13.44
N PHE A 90 1.90 5.51 12.47
CA PHE A 90 2.71 5.37 11.27
C PHE A 90 2.68 6.64 10.40
N ALA A 91 1.51 7.24 10.16
CA ALA A 91 1.37 8.43 9.32
C ALA A 91 2.09 9.67 9.89
N ARG A 92 2.28 9.73 11.22
CA ARG A 92 2.94 10.86 11.90
C ARG A 92 4.46 10.83 11.88
N THR A 93 5.06 9.66 11.71
CA THR A 93 6.54 9.56 11.68
C THR A 93 7.08 10.05 10.34
N ALA A 94 8.36 10.42 10.30
CA ALA A 94 9.01 10.77 9.04
C ALA A 94 9.25 9.51 8.18
N PRO A 95 9.28 9.63 6.84
CA PRO A 95 9.85 8.60 5.97
C PRO A 95 11.32 8.32 6.32
N ILE A 96 11.75 7.09 6.06
CA ILE A 96 13.12 6.62 6.31
C ILE A 96 13.90 6.59 4.98
N GLY A 97 15.20 6.89 5.03
CA GLY A 97 16.07 6.88 3.86
C GLY A 97 15.93 8.13 3.01
N LYS A 98 15.91 7.96 1.68
CA LYS A 98 15.82 9.07 0.70
C LYS A 98 14.40 9.34 0.20
N SER A 99 13.39 8.76 0.85
CA SER A 99 11.98 8.84 0.45
C SER A 99 11.34 10.13 0.97
N ASN A 100 10.49 10.76 0.15
CA ASN A 100 9.75 11.96 0.54
C ASN A 100 8.41 11.65 1.23
N PHE A 101 7.94 10.41 1.13
CA PHE A 101 6.68 9.94 1.69
C PHE A 101 6.75 8.45 2.05
N LYS A 102 5.71 7.98 2.75
CA LYS A 102 5.45 6.56 3.06
C LYS A 102 4.11 6.13 2.52
N ILE A 103 3.85 4.83 2.49
CA ILE A 103 2.59 4.23 2.05
C ILE A 103 1.99 3.41 3.20
N ILE A 104 0.71 3.61 3.47
CA ILE A 104 -0.12 2.70 4.25
C ILE A 104 -1.04 1.99 3.28
N PHE A 105 -0.86 0.69 3.08
CA PHE A 105 -1.72 -0.11 2.23
C PHE A 105 -2.79 -0.80 3.08
N LEU A 106 -4.05 -0.47 2.83
CA LEU A 106 -5.21 -1.07 3.49
C LEU A 106 -5.72 -2.20 2.60
N ASP A 107 -5.37 -3.45 2.92
CA ASP A 107 -5.94 -4.59 2.22
C ASP A 107 -7.35 -4.87 2.74
N GLU A 108 -8.21 -5.39 1.86
CA GLU A 108 -9.64 -5.63 2.14
C GLU A 108 -10.36 -4.39 2.71
N ALA A 109 -10.03 -3.20 2.19
CA ALA A 109 -10.58 -1.92 2.65
C ALA A 109 -12.12 -1.82 2.51
N ASP A 110 -12.74 -2.68 1.70
CA ASP A 110 -14.19 -2.86 1.61
C ASP A 110 -14.82 -3.42 2.90
N SER A 111 -14.02 -4.06 3.76
CA SER A 111 -14.44 -4.53 5.08
C SER A 111 -14.50 -3.43 6.15
N LEU A 112 -14.06 -2.21 5.84
CA LEU A 112 -14.03 -1.10 6.80
C LEU A 112 -15.43 -0.57 7.11
N THR A 113 -15.74 -0.40 8.40
CA THR A 113 -16.96 0.28 8.84
C THR A 113 -16.97 1.75 8.42
N ASN A 114 -18.17 2.34 8.27
CA ASN A 114 -18.31 3.77 7.96
C ASN A 114 -17.59 4.69 8.96
N ASP A 115 -17.56 4.32 10.23
CA ASP A 115 -16.84 5.05 11.27
C ASP A 115 -15.33 4.98 11.07
N ALA A 116 -14.79 3.81 10.70
CA ALA A 116 -13.37 3.65 10.38
C ALA A 116 -13.00 4.46 9.14
N GLN A 117 -13.80 4.41 8.07
CA GLN A 117 -13.59 5.22 6.86
C GLN A 117 -13.61 6.72 7.17
N SER A 118 -14.56 7.18 7.99
CA SER A 118 -14.66 8.58 8.42
C SER A 118 -13.43 9.03 9.23
N ALA A 119 -12.91 8.16 10.11
CA ALA A 119 -11.69 8.43 10.87
C ALA A 119 -10.44 8.44 9.98
N LEU A 120 -10.38 7.56 8.98
CA LEU A 120 -9.30 7.48 8.00
C LEU A 120 -9.22 8.74 7.15
N ARG A 121 -10.37 9.25 6.67
CA ARG A 121 -10.44 10.45 5.83
C ARG A 121 -9.64 11.62 6.42
N ARG A 122 -9.85 11.94 7.70
CA ARG A 122 -9.12 13.02 8.38
C ARG A 122 -7.61 12.76 8.44
N THR A 123 -7.22 11.50 8.57
CA THR A 123 -5.80 11.09 8.63
C THR A 123 -5.15 11.20 7.25
N ILE A 124 -5.84 10.76 6.20
CA ILE A 124 -5.44 10.89 4.81
C ILE A 124 -5.22 12.37 4.47
N GLU A 125 -6.22 13.22 4.73
CA GLU A 125 -6.14 14.65 4.45
C GLU A 125 -4.98 15.32 5.21
N LYS A 126 -4.85 15.05 6.51
CA LYS A 126 -3.84 15.67 7.37
C LYS A 126 -2.40 15.29 7.02
N TYR A 127 -2.15 14.04 6.65
CA TYR A 127 -0.79 13.54 6.40
C TYR A 127 -0.48 13.34 4.91
N SER A 128 -1.35 13.77 4.00
CA SER A 128 -1.19 13.69 2.54
C SER A 128 0.14 14.23 2.01
N HIS A 129 0.83 15.12 2.74
CA HIS A 129 2.15 15.62 2.37
C HIS A 129 3.27 14.57 2.54
N ILE A 130 3.18 13.67 3.53
CA ILE A 130 4.22 12.70 3.89
C ILE A 130 3.76 11.23 3.88
N CYS A 131 2.46 10.98 3.70
CA CYS A 131 1.87 9.66 3.70
C CYS A 131 0.91 9.52 2.53
N ARG A 132 0.97 8.38 1.84
CA ARG A 132 0.06 7.93 0.81
C ARG A 132 -0.70 6.70 1.31
N PHE A 133 -1.85 6.47 0.70
CA PHE A 133 -2.81 5.43 1.07
C PHE A 133 -3.22 4.74 -0.22
#